data_AF-A0A8H8S115-F1
#
_entry.id   AF-A0A8H8S115-F1
#
_cell.length_a   1.000
_cell.length_b   1.000
_cell.length_c   1.000
_cell.angle_alpha   90.00
_cell.angle_beta   90.00
_cell.angle_gamma   90.00
#
_symmetry.space_group_name_H-M   'P 1'
#
loop_
_entity.id
_entity.type
_entity.pdbx_description
1 polymer ?
#
loop_
_entity_poly.entity_id
_entity_poly.type
_entity_poly.pdbx_seq_one_letter_code
_entity_poly.pdbx_strand_id
1 'polypeptide(L)'
;MKLDKKIVKRRTDFMAAEGIVFKTGVAVGEDVTLAGLKAENDAVVIATGATVARDLPIKNRNLEGIHFAMQFLHRNTKSLLDSELADGEYISAKDKNVVVIGGGDTGNDCIGTSVRHGAKSVTNFELLPQPPNERARDNPWPQWPRIYRVDYGHSEVKQHMGKDPREFCVMSEEFVDDGSGKVKGINTIRVEWTKSATGGWDMKKVDGSQQFFPAELVLLSMGFLGPEDRVLGDEIEKDARKNIKTPPGKYHTNVEGVFAAGDCRRGQSLIVWGINEGRQSAREVDLYLEKSTSLPVTGGIVKRTAQEIFGRGLAGEVSIQVTAAAN
;
A
#
# COMPACT_ATOMS: atom_id res chain seq x y z
N MET A 1 0.80 -17.54 5.43
CA MET A 1 0.13 -16.21 5.40
C MET A 1 0.56 -15.41 6.63
N LYS A 2 1.04 -14.16 6.48
CA LYS A 2 1.59 -13.35 7.60
C LYS A 2 0.53 -12.92 8.64
N LEU A 3 -0.71 -12.69 8.18
CA LEU A 3 -1.84 -12.28 9.01
C LEU A 3 -3.02 -13.22 8.75
N ASP A 4 -3.44 -13.94 9.78
CA ASP A 4 -4.62 -14.83 9.71
C ASP A 4 -5.90 -14.01 9.51
N LYS A 5 -6.69 -14.39 8.49
CA LYS A 5 -7.95 -13.71 8.14
C LYS A 5 -9.04 -13.88 9.19
N LYS A 6 -8.97 -14.89 10.07
CA LYS A 6 -9.87 -15.01 11.22
C LYS A 6 -9.78 -13.81 12.16
N ILE A 7 -8.59 -13.22 12.31
CA ILE A 7 -8.38 -12.03 13.15
C ILE A 7 -9.03 -10.80 12.52
N VAL A 8 -8.94 -10.65 11.20
CA VAL A 8 -9.59 -9.58 10.44
C VAL A 8 -11.11 -9.73 10.49
N LYS A 9 -11.61 -10.96 10.28
CA LYS A 9 -13.04 -11.28 10.35
C LYS A 9 -13.61 -10.95 11.72
N ARG A 10 -12.95 -11.38 12.80
CA ARG A 10 -13.39 -11.04 14.17
C ARG A 10 -13.54 -9.53 14.39
N ARG A 11 -12.64 -8.71 13.83
CA ARG A 11 -12.72 -7.26 14.00
C ARG A 11 -13.85 -6.63 13.20
N THR A 12 -14.08 -7.09 11.98
CA THR A 12 -15.18 -6.63 11.13
C THR A 12 -16.54 -7.08 11.65
N ASP A 13 -16.63 -8.29 12.20
CA ASP A 13 -17.84 -8.79 12.88
C ASP A 13 -18.21 -7.92 14.09
N PHE A 14 -17.22 -7.48 14.90
CA PHE A 14 -17.49 -6.54 16.00
C PHE A 14 -18.00 -5.19 15.51
N MET A 15 -17.41 -4.65 14.45
CA MET A 15 -17.86 -3.39 13.86
C MET A 15 -19.31 -3.50 13.35
N ALA A 16 -19.66 -4.62 12.72
CA ALA A 16 -21.03 -4.88 12.28
C ALA A 16 -22.00 -5.00 13.46
N ALA A 17 -21.60 -5.68 14.55
CA ALA A 17 -22.41 -5.80 15.77
C ALA A 17 -22.61 -4.46 16.50
N GLU A 18 -21.71 -3.50 16.31
CA GLU A 18 -21.85 -2.10 16.79
C GLU A 18 -22.79 -1.26 15.90
N GLY A 19 -23.33 -1.83 14.82
CA GLY A 19 -24.30 -1.18 13.93
C GLY A 19 -23.72 -0.61 12.64
N ILE A 20 -22.44 -0.87 12.32
CA ILE A 20 -21.85 -0.46 11.04
C ILE A 20 -22.42 -1.31 9.91
N VAL A 21 -22.98 -0.65 8.89
CA VAL A 21 -23.50 -1.30 7.69
C VAL A 21 -22.39 -1.38 6.64
N PHE A 22 -21.97 -2.60 6.30
CA PHE A 22 -21.01 -2.84 5.23
C PHE A 22 -21.73 -3.13 3.91
N LYS A 23 -21.49 -2.28 2.90
CA LYS A 23 -21.90 -2.50 1.50
C LYS A 23 -20.67 -2.92 0.70
N THR A 24 -20.52 -4.23 0.44
CA THR A 24 -19.38 -4.80 -0.29
C THR A 24 -19.68 -4.96 -1.77
N GLY A 25 -18.64 -4.99 -2.61
CA GLY A 25 -18.80 -5.09 -4.07
C GLY A 25 -19.35 -3.79 -4.66
N VAL A 26 -19.02 -2.66 -4.04
CA VAL A 26 -19.47 -1.32 -4.45
C VAL A 26 -18.24 -0.44 -4.66
N ALA A 27 -18.06 -0.02 -5.90
CA ALA A 27 -16.98 0.84 -6.35
C ALA A 27 -17.37 2.32 -6.33
N VAL A 28 -16.72 3.09 -5.45
CA VAL A 28 -16.81 4.56 -5.47
C VAL A 28 -16.10 5.09 -6.72
N GLY A 29 -16.80 5.88 -7.52
CA GLY A 29 -16.38 6.36 -8.83
C GLY A 29 -16.93 5.55 -10.01
N GLU A 30 -17.58 4.41 -9.76
CA GLU A 30 -18.21 3.57 -10.79
C GLU A 30 -19.68 3.30 -10.45
N ASP A 31 -19.95 2.62 -9.32
CA ASP A 31 -21.30 2.28 -8.86
C ASP A 31 -21.97 3.45 -8.12
N VAL A 32 -21.18 4.20 -7.35
CA VAL A 32 -21.64 5.37 -6.59
C VAL A 32 -20.65 6.51 -6.72
N THR A 33 -21.12 7.76 -6.72
CA THR A 33 -20.25 8.94 -6.82
C THR A 33 -20.01 9.58 -5.45
N LEU A 34 -18.87 10.24 -5.27
CA LEU A 34 -18.59 11.01 -4.05
C LEU A 34 -19.66 12.10 -3.81
N ALA A 35 -20.13 12.75 -4.87
CA ALA A 35 -21.19 13.75 -4.79
C ALA A 35 -22.52 13.14 -4.34
N GLY A 36 -22.89 11.95 -4.85
CA GLY A 36 -24.09 11.23 -4.41
C GLY A 36 -24.00 10.83 -2.94
N LEU A 37 -22.85 10.28 -2.51
CA LEU A 37 -22.61 9.94 -1.11
C LEU A 37 -22.72 11.18 -0.20
N LYS A 38 -22.18 12.32 -0.62
CA LYS A 38 -22.30 13.58 0.11
C LYS A 38 -23.75 14.09 0.18
N ALA A 39 -24.54 13.91 -0.86
CA ALA A 39 -25.94 14.35 -0.87
C ALA A 39 -26.82 13.51 0.08
N GLU A 40 -26.47 12.24 0.28
CA GLU A 40 -27.23 11.30 1.10
C GLU A 40 -26.76 11.21 2.57
N ASN A 41 -25.63 11.84 2.92
CA ASN A 41 -25.02 11.69 4.24
C ASN A 41 -24.52 13.03 4.77
N ASP A 42 -24.64 13.26 6.09
CA ASP A 42 -24.18 14.48 6.74
C ASP A 42 -22.65 14.63 6.76
N ALA A 43 -21.91 13.50 6.68
CA ALA A 43 -20.46 13.48 6.57
C ALA A 43 -19.97 12.26 5.77
N VAL A 44 -18.86 12.44 5.04
CA VAL A 44 -18.21 11.38 4.26
C VAL A 44 -16.74 11.28 4.61
N VAL A 45 -16.25 10.07 4.90
CA VAL A 45 -14.82 9.80 5.14
C VAL A 45 -14.25 8.97 4.00
N ILE A 46 -13.30 9.53 3.26
CA ILE A 46 -12.55 8.83 2.21
C ILE A 46 -11.41 8.06 2.87
N ALA A 47 -11.48 6.73 2.82
CA ALA A 47 -10.49 5.80 3.37
C ALA A 47 -10.11 4.70 2.36
N THR A 48 -10.07 5.04 1.07
CA THR A 48 -9.90 4.09 -0.05
C THR A 48 -8.46 3.58 -0.24
N GLY A 49 -7.52 4.12 0.53
CA GLY A 49 -6.10 3.75 0.44
C GLY A 49 -5.39 4.31 -0.79
N ALA A 50 -4.13 3.89 -1.01
CA ALA A 50 -3.33 4.29 -2.16
C ALA A 50 -3.22 3.12 -3.16
N THR A 51 -4.23 2.95 -4.00
CA THR A 51 -4.38 1.77 -4.87
C THR A 51 -3.68 1.90 -6.23
N VAL A 52 -3.23 3.09 -6.62
CA VAL A 52 -2.54 3.31 -7.90
C VAL A 52 -1.11 2.80 -7.81
N ALA A 53 -0.83 1.63 -8.40
CA ALA A 53 0.51 1.05 -8.40
C ALA A 53 1.49 1.85 -9.27
N ARG A 54 2.75 1.95 -8.84
CA ARG A 54 3.83 2.53 -9.64
C ARG A 54 4.25 1.57 -10.74
N ASP A 55 4.17 2.02 -11.98
CA ASP A 55 4.57 1.24 -13.16
C ASP A 55 6.05 1.41 -13.52
N LEU A 56 6.55 0.49 -14.36
CA LEU A 56 7.88 0.50 -14.94
C LEU A 56 7.78 0.54 -16.48
N PRO A 57 7.60 1.72 -17.10
CA PRO A 57 7.35 1.86 -18.53
C PRO A 57 8.64 1.76 -19.35
N ILE A 58 9.29 0.59 -19.30
CA ILE A 58 10.45 0.26 -20.15
C ILE A 58 10.01 -0.56 -21.36
N LYS A 59 10.92 -0.77 -22.31
CA LYS A 59 10.64 -1.52 -23.54
C LYS A 59 10.08 -2.92 -23.20
N ASN A 60 9.07 -3.33 -23.97
CA ASN A 60 8.35 -4.60 -23.83
C ASN A 60 7.59 -4.79 -22.50
N ARG A 61 7.21 -3.71 -21.81
CA ARG A 61 6.42 -3.75 -20.58
C ARG A 61 5.06 -4.48 -20.72
N ASN A 62 4.52 -4.56 -21.93
CA ASN A 62 3.23 -5.17 -22.24
C ASN A 62 3.27 -6.68 -22.51
N LEU A 63 4.43 -7.34 -22.39
CA LEU A 63 4.53 -8.80 -22.53
C LEU A 63 3.72 -9.53 -21.46
N GLU A 64 3.17 -10.69 -21.82
CA GLU A 64 2.50 -11.58 -20.87
C GLU A 64 3.52 -12.12 -19.84
N GLY A 65 3.07 -12.26 -18.59
CA GLY A 65 3.90 -12.67 -17.45
C GLY A 65 4.45 -11.50 -16.63
N ILE A 66 4.20 -10.25 -17.02
CA ILE A 66 4.56 -9.06 -16.24
C ILE A 66 3.33 -8.51 -15.52
N HIS A 67 3.31 -8.62 -14.20
CA HIS A 67 2.16 -8.26 -13.37
C HIS A 67 2.53 -7.24 -12.29
N PHE A 68 1.57 -6.41 -11.89
CA PHE A 68 1.70 -5.71 -10.61
C PHE A 68 1.64 -6.71 -9.46
N ALA A 69 2.42 -6.46 -8.41
CA ALA A 69 2.45 -7.32 -7.23
C ALA A 69 1.06 -7.55 -6.62
N MET A 70 0.21 -6.52 -6.59
CA MET A 70 -1.15 -6.65 -6.06
C MET A 70 -2.06 -7.54 -6.90
N GLN A 71 -1.88 -7.61 -8.23
CA GLN A 71 -2.63 -8.55 -9.08
C GLN A 71 -2.30 -9.99 -8.69
N PHE A 72 -1.02 -10.26 -8.44
CA PHE A 72 -0.54 -11.57 -7.98
C PHE A 72 -1.03 -11.89 -6.57
N LEU A 73 -0.78 -11.03 -5.59
CA LEU A 73 -1.09 -11.30 -4.18
C LEU A 73 -2.60 -11.37 -3.89
N HIS A 74 -3.39 -10.49 -4.52
CA HIS A 74 -4.84 -10.47 -4.31
C HIS A 74 -5.50 -11.76 -4.83
N ARG A 75 -5.24 -12.12 -6.10
CA ARG A 75 -5.81 -13.34 -6.71
C ARG A 75 -5.40 -14.60 -5.94
N ASN A 76 -4.12 -14.70 -5.55
CA ASN A 76 -3.64 -15.82 -4.76
C ASN A 76 -4.29 -15.91 -3.38
N THR A 77 -4.45 -14.79 -2.68
CA THR A 77 -5.10 -14.80 -1.37
C THR A 77 -6.58 -15.17 -1.50
N LYS A 78 -7.27 -14.67 -2.53
CA LYS A 78 -8.68 -14.98 -2.80
C LYS A 78 -8.87 -16.46 -3.10
N SER A 79 -8.19 -16.99 -4.11
CA SER A 79 -8.24 -18.41 -4.49
C SER A 79 -7.86 -19.34 -3.33
N LEU A 80 -6.86 -18.97 -2.51
CA LEU A 80 -6.50 -19.75 -1.31
C LEU A 80 -7.64 -19.80 -0.27
N LEU A 81 -8.34 -18.69 -0.05
CA LEU A 81 -9.42 -18.64 0.94
C LEU A 81 -10.72 -19.27 0.43
N ASP A 82 -10.99 -19.13 -0.86
CA ASP A 82 -12.25 -19.57 -1.46
C ASP A 82 -12.21 -21.07 -1.81
N SER A 83 -11.04 -21.59 -2.21
CA SER A 83 -10.92 -22.96 -2.74
C SER A 83 -9.63 -23.70 -2.38
N GLU A 84 -8.80 -23.16 -1.49
CA GLU A 84 -7.45 -23.71 -1.23
C GLU A 84 -6.60 -23.84 -2.51
N LEU A 85 -6.74 -22.89 -3.45
CA LEU A 85 -6.11 -22.89 -4.77
C LEU A 85 -6.65 -23.93 -5.76
N ALA A 86 -7.69 -24.69 -5.40
CA ALA A 86 -8.23 -25.75 -6.26
C ALA A 86 -8.96 -25.21 -7.50
N ASP A 87 -9.44 -23.95 -7.47
CA ASP A 87 -10.11 -23.31 -8.61
C ASP A 87 -9.15 -22.91 -9.75
N GLY A 88 -7.84 -22.82 -9.49
CA GLY A 88 -6.86 -22.35 -10.46
C GLY A 88 -6.94 -20.86 -10.81
N GLU A 89 -7.77 -20.07 -10.11
CA GLU A 89 -8.04 -18.66 -10.38
C GLU A 89 -6.98 -17.73 -9.75
N TYR A 90 -5.71 -18.05 -9.97
CA TYR A 90 -4.56 -17.32 -9.46
C TYR A 90 -3.40 -17.29 -10.44
N ILE A 91 -2.51 -16.32 -10.28
CA ILE A 91 -1.27 -16.27 -11.06
C ILE A 91 -0.28 -17.23 -10.41
N SER A 92 0.01 -18.34 -11.09
CA SER A 92 0.94 -19.36 -10.60
C SER A 92 2.40 -19.00 -10.89
N ALA A 93 3.24 -19.22 -9.87
CA ALA A 93 4.70 -19.09 -9.92
C ALA A 93 5.41 -20.44 -10.03
N LYS A 94 4.65 -21.55 -10.01
CA LYS A 94 5.19 -22.91 -10.04
C LYS A 94 6.09 -23.14 -11.25
N ASP A 95 7.25 -23.73 -11.03
CA ASP A 95 8.25 -24.09 -12.07
C ASP A 95 8.81 -22.90 -12.89
N LYS A 96 8.52 -21.65 -12.50
CA LYS A 96 9.00 -20.43 -13.18
C LYS A 96 10.20 -19.80 -12.48
N ASN A 97 11.05 -19.15 -13.25
CA ASN A 97 11.99 -18.13 -12.78
C ASN A 97 11.20 -16.84 -12.51
N VAL A 98 11.17 -16.42 -11.26
CA VAL A 98 10.41 -15.26 -10.81
C VAL A 98 11.38 -14.12 -10.52
N VAL A 99 11.09 -12.95 -11.09
CA VAL A 99 11.77 -11.70 -10.72
C VAL A 99 10.79 -10.75 -10.05
N VAL A 100 11.11 -10.32 -8.83
CA VAL A 100 10.36 -9.30 -8.07
C VAL A 100 11.12 -7.99 -8.14
N ILE A 101 10.51 -6.91 -8.65
CA ILE A 101 11.16 -5.59 -8.77
C ILE A 101 10.66 -4.66 -7.66
N GLY A 102 11.54 -4.34 -6.71
CA GLY A 102 11.28 -3.50 -5.55
C GLY A 102 11.38 -4.24 -4.22
N GLY A 103 11.95 -3.58 -3.21
CA GLY A 103 12.32 -4.14 -1.90
C GLY A 103 11.38 -3.98 -0.72
N GLY A 104 10.17 -3.47 -0.94
CA GLY A 104 9.22 -3.24 0.16
C GLY A 104 8.60 -4.54 0.68
N ASP A 105 7.76 -4.40 1.72
CA ASP A 105 6.99 -5.52 2.30
C ASP A 105 6.17 -6.28 1.25
N THR A 106 5.55 -5.56 0.29
CA THR A 106 4.82 -6.14 -0.84
C THR A 106 5.70 -7.06 -1.70
N GLY A 107 6.97 -6.68 -1.92
CA GLY A 107 7.93 -7.48 -2.65
C GLY A 107 8.29 -8.76 -1.89
N ASN A 108 8.56 -8.64 -0.58
CA ASN A 108 8.82 -9.79 0.27
C ASN A 108 7.61 -10.76 0.36
N ASP A 109 6.37 -10.24 0.29
CA ASP A 109 5.17 -11.08 0.19
C ASP A 109 5.08 -11.83 -1.15
N CYS A 110 5.47 -11.19 -2.25
CA CYS A 110 5.58 -11.85 -3.56
C CYS A 110 6.64 -12.95 -3.55
N ILE A 111 7.79 -12.70 -2.93
CA ILE A 111 8.88 -13.66 -2.76
C ILE A 111 8.38 -14.90 -2.02
N GLY A 112 7.83 -14.73 -0.81
CA GLY A 112 7.36 -15.86 0.00
C GLY A 112 6.24 -16.65 -0.67
N THR A 113 5.31 -15.98 -1.34
CA THR A 113 4.24 -16.65 -2.09
C THR A 113 4.81 -17.45 -3.28
N SER A 114 5.78 -16.90 -4.01
CA SER A 114 6.41 -17.58 -5.14
C SER A 114 7.18 -18.84 -4.71
N VAL A 115 7.90 -18.78 -3.59
CA VAL A 115 8.56 -19.97 -3.02
C VAL A 115 7.55 -21.05 -2.69
N ARG A 116 6.43 -20.69 -2.04
CA ARG A 116 5.38 -21.65 -1.64
C ARG A 116 4.64 -22.28 -2.81
N HIS A 117 4.59 -21.63 -3.97
CA HIS A 117 4.09 -22.25 -5.21
C HIS A 117 5.06 -23.25 -5.84
N GLY A 118 6.32 -23.31 -5.38
CA GLY A 118 7.36 -24.11 -6.01
C GLY A 118 7.99 -23.42 -7.23
N ALA A 119 8.26 -22.11 -7.14
CA ALA A 119 9.04 -21.43 -8.16
C ALA A 119 10.42 -22.07 -8.36
N LYS A 120 10.87 -22.12 -9.62
CA LYS A 120 12.19 -22.66 -10.00
C LYS A 120 13.32 -21.80 -9.46
N SER A 121 13.16 -20.48 -9.50
CA SER A 121 14.06 -19.52 -8.88
C SER A 121 13.29 -18.25 -8.49
N VAL A 122 13.77 -17.53 -7.48
CA VAL A 122 13.24 -16.21 -7.10
C VAL A 122 14.41 -15.24 -6.95
N THR A 123 14.39 -14.17 -7.73
CA THR A 123 15.35 -13.07 -7.66
C THR A 123 14.61 -11.77 -7.37
N ASN A 124 15.13 -10.93 -6.48
CA ASN A 124 14.56 -9.63 -6.15
C ASN A 124 15.52 -8.52 -6.55
N PHE A 125 15.06 -7.58 -7.37
CA PHE A 125 15.85 -6.43 -7.78
C PHE A 125 15.63 -5.24 -6.86
N GLU A 126 16.75 -4.73 -6.37
CA GLU A 126 16.81 -3.54 -5.53
C GLU A 126 17.68 -2.49 -6.22
N LEU A 127 17.07 -1.35 -6.54
CA LEU A 127 17.76 -0.27 -7.23
C LEU A 127 18.82 0.38 -6.33
N LEU A 128 18.56 0.43 -5.02
CA LEU A 128 19.42 1.08 -4.05
C LEU A 128 20.53 0.14 -3.56
N PRO A 129 21.63 0.69 -3.02
CA PRO A 129 22.68 -0.11 -2.39
C PRO A 129 22.15 -0.88 -1.19
N GLN A 130 22.81 -1.99 -0.87
CA GLN A 130 22.52 -2.75 0.35
C GLN A 130 22.66 -1.83 1.57
N PRO A 131 21.61 -1.72 2.41
CA PRO A 131 21.71 -0.95 3.65
C PRO A 131 22.77 -1.54 4.59
N PRO A 132 23.36 -0.73 5.50
CA PRO A 132 24.33 -1.23 6.48
C PRO A 132 23.68 -2.18 7.50
N ASN A 133 24.45 -3.08 8.11
CA ASN A 133 23.95 -4.00 9.14
C ASN A 133 23.47 -3.28 10.41
N GLU A 134 24.06 -2.12 10.71
CA GLU A 134 23.75 -1.32 11.88
C GLU A 134 23.37 0.11 11.49
N ARG A 135 22.67 0.80 12.39
CA ARG A 135 22.21 2.17 12.18
C ARG A 135 23.42 3.11 12.02
N ALA A 136 23.51 3.78 10.87
CA ALA A 136 24.55 4.75 10.61
C ALA A 136 24.38 6.04 11.46
N ARG A 137 25.49 6.75 11.70
CA ARG A 137 25.48 8.01 12.49
C ARG A 137 24.58 9.10 11.91
N ASP A 138 24.38 9.10 10.60
CA ASP A 138 23.53 10.06 9.87
C ASP A 138 22.04 9.66 9.82
N ASN A 139 21.66 8.55 10.47
CA ASN A 139 20.27 8.12 10.65
C ASN A 139 19.95 7.88 12.13
N PRO A 140 19.93 8.90 13.01
CA PRO A 140 19.69 8.75 14.44
C PRO A 140 18.24 8.42 14.79
N TRP A 141 18.01 7.86 15.97
CA TRP A 141 16.66 7.78 16.56
C TRP A 141 16.10 9.20 16.79
N PRO A 142 14.80 9.48 16.57
CA PRO A 142 13.69 8.56 16.31
C PRO A 142 13.40 8.25 14.83
N GLN A 143 14.31 8.57 13.90
CA GLN A 143 14.10 8.23 12.49
C GLN A 143 14.01 6.71 12.30
N TRP A 144 13.26 6.29 11.28
CA TRP A 144 13.18 4.89 10.92
C TRP A 144 14.58 4.34 10.59
N PRO A 145 15.00 3.18 11.15
CA PRO A 145 16.33 2.66 10.92
C PRO A 145 16.48 2.16 9.48
N ARG A 146 17.44 2.75 8.76
CA ARG A 146 17.92 2.32 7.44
C ARG A 146 19.02 1.28 7.62
N ILE A 147 18.60 0.05 7.91
CA ILE A 147 19.50 -1.09 8.17
C ILE A 147 19.12 -2.28 7.29
N TYR A 148 20.07 -3.18 7.08
CA TYR A 148 19.84 -4.43 6.39
C TYR A 148 18.88 -5.29 7.22
N ARG A 149 17.76 -5.68 6.62
CA ARG A 149 16.76 -6.53 7.26
C ARG A 149 16.53 -7.77 6.42
N VAL A 150 16.45 -8.90 7.10
CA VAL A 150 15.99 -10.16 6.54
C VAL A 150 14.57 -10.36 7.05
N ASP A 151 13.62 -10.47 6.14
CA ASP A 151 12.21 -10.76 6.45
C ASP A 151 11.91 -12.18 5.97
N TYR A 152 10.71 -12.69 6.24
CA TYR A 152 10.37 -14.10 6.09
C TYR A 152 10.56 -14.63 4.66
N GLY A 153 10.25 -13.84 3.63
CA GLY A 153 10.40 -14.24 2.23
C GLY A 153 11.88 -14.41 1.85
N HIS A 154 12.73 -13.49 2.32
CA HIS A 154 14.19 -13.62 2.16
C HIS A 154 14.73 -14.88 2.82
N SER A 155 14.29 -15.17 4.06
CA SER A 155 14.68 -16.38 4.80
C SER A 155 14.20 -17.66 4.11
N GLU A 156 12.95 -17.69 3.63
CA GLU A 156 12.37 -18.84 2.92
C GLU A 156 13.16 -19.13 1.63
N VAL A 157 13.46 -18.12 0.81
CA VAL A 157 14.31 -18.33 -0.38
C VAL A 157 15.69 -18.85 0.02
N LYS A 158 16.34 -18.24 1.03
CA LYS A 158 17.67 -18.69 1.46
C LYS A 158 17.66 -20.15 1.90
N GLN A 159 16.62 -20.58 2.61
CA GLN A 159 16.47 -21.96 3.06
C GLN A 159 16.21 -22.95 1.91
N HIS A 160 15.34 -22.58 0.96
CA HIS A 160 14.94 -23.48 -0.14
C HIS A 160 15.89 -23.45 -1.35
N MET A 161 16.58 -22.33 -1.58
CA MET A 161 17.41 -22.07 -2.76
C MET A 161 18.89 -21.80 -2.43
N GLY A 162 19.26 -21.76 -1.15
CA GLY A 162 20.66 -21.68 -0.69
C GLY A 162 21.30 -20.29 -0.76
N LYS A 163 20.59 -19.24 -1.21
CA LYS A 163 21.12 -17.88 -1.31
C LYS A 163 20.08 -16.80 -1.00
N ASP A 164 20.52 -15.61 -0.63
CA ASP A 164 19.63 -14.44 -0.54
C ASP A 164 19.08 -14.11 -1.94
N PRO A 165 17.78 -13.83 -2.10
CA PRO A 165 17.20 -13.52 -3.41
C PRO A 165 17.63 -12.16 -3.97
N ARG A 166 18.14 -11.25 -3.13
CA ARG A 166 18.28 -9.84 -3.50
C ARG A 166 19.55 -9.56 -4.30
N GLU A 167 19.35 -8.81 -5.38
CA GLU A 167 20.37 -8.20 -6.20
C GLU A 167 20.28 -6.68 -6.02
N PHE A 168 21.27 -6.10 -5.34
CA PHE A 168 21.36 -4.66 -5.09
C PHE A 168 22.02 -3.93 -6.24
N CYS A 169 21.78 -2.61 -6.30
CA CYS A 169 22.33 -1.74 -7.33
C CYS A 169 22.00 -2.24 -8.75
N VAL A 170 20.80 -2.76 -8.96
CA VAL A 170 20.34 -3.26 -10.27
C VAL A 170 19.26 -2.37 -10.83
N MET A 171 19.42 -1.97 -12.10
CA MET A 171 18.39 -1.27 -12.86
C MET A 171 17.97 -2.12 -14.06
N SER A 172 16.66 -2.27 -14.25
CA SER A 172 16.09 -2.94 -15.43
C SER A 172 16.09 -2.01 -16.64
N GLU A 173 16.58 -2.49 -17.79
CA GLU A 173 16.66 -1.71 -19.03
C GLU A 173 15.55 -2.07 -20.03
N GLU A 174 15.30 -3.37 -20.24
CA GLU A 174 14.20 -3.86 -21.07
C GLU A 174 13.73 -5.24 -20.63
N PHE A 175 12.45 -5.53 -20.87
CA PHE A 175 11.96 -6.91 -20.86
C PHE A 175 12.28 -7.59 -22.19
N VAL A 176 12.54 -8.89 -22.16
CA VAL A 176 12.90 -9.64 -23.36
C VAL A 176 11.77 -10.62 -23.71
N ASP A 177 11.32 -10.56 -24.95
CA ASP A 177 10.28 -11.43 -25.52
C ASP A 177 10.85 -12.84 -25.80
N ASP A 178 10.06 -13.86 -25.51
CA ASP A 178 10.33 -15.25 -25.87
C ASP A 178 10.06 -15.57 -27.35
N GLY A 179 9.45 -14.63 -28.09
CA GLY A 179 9.05 -14.74 -29.49
C GLY A 179 7.59 -15.14 -29.67
N SER A 180 6.86 -15.38 -28.57
CA SER A 180 5.43 -15.68 -28.52
C SER A 180 4.60 -14.60 -27.82
N GLY A 181 5.24 -13.50 -27.40
CA GLY A 181 4.60 -12.41 -26.67
C GLY A 181 4.68 -12.56 -25.14
N LYS A 182 5.47 -13.50 -24.63
CA LYS A 182 5.70 -13.72 -23.19
C LYS A 182 7.09 -13.26 -22.78
N VAL A 183 7.23 -12.84 -21.52
CA VAL A 183 8.54 -12.50 -20.97
C VAL A 183 9.39 -13.76 -20.79
N LYS A 184 10.63 -13.75 -21.31
CA LYS A 184 11.66 -14.76 -21.01
C LYS A 184 12.73 -14.28 -20.04
N GLY A 185 12.79 -12.97 -19.78
CA GLY A 185 13.79 -12.38 -18.91
C GLY A 185 13.87 -10.87 -18.99
N ILE A 186 14.86 -10.34 -18.29
CA ILE A 186 15.09 -8.91 -18.14
C ILE A 186 16.57 -8.63 -18.42
N ASN A 187 16.85 -7.67 -19.30
CA ASN A 187 18.17 -7.08 -19.43
C ASN A 187 18.33 -6.00 -18.37
N THR A 188 19.45 -6.03 -17.66
CA THR A 188 19.73 -5.14 -16.53
C THR A 188 21.13 -4.55 -16.66
N ILE A 189 21.38 -3.50 -15.88
CA ILE A 189 22.71 -2.91 -15.70
C ILE A 189 22.92 -2.57 -14.22
N ARG A 190 24.17 -2.65 -13.75
CA ARG A 190 24.51 -2.20 -12.40
C ARG A 190 24.55 -0.68 -12.35
N VAL A 191 24.17 -0.13 -11.20
CA VAL A 191 24.21 1.30 -10.92
C VAL A 191 25.00 1.62 -9.67
N GLU A 192 25.68 2.75 -9.66
CA GLU A 192 26.33 3.32 -8.49
C GLU A 192 25.59 4.57 -8.04
N TRP A 193 25.47 4.72 -6.73
CA TRP A 193 24.82 5.86 -6.10
C TRP A 193 25.86 6.70 -5.38
N THR A 194 26.08 7.93 -5.86
CA THR A 194 27.00 8.89 -5.24
C THR A 194 26.24 10.05 -4.61
N LYS A 195 26.66 10.52 -3.43
CA LYS A 195 26.11 11.75 -2.86
C LYS A 195 26.59 12.93 -3.73
N SER A 196 25.65 13.72 -4.25
CA SER A 196 25.94 14.95 -4.98
C SER A 196 26.47 16.02 -4.04
N ALA A 197 27.14 17.03 -4.60
CA ALA A 197 27.63 18.18 -3.83
C ALA A 197 26.52 18.97 -3.13
N THR A 198 25.27 18.85 -3.60
CA THR A 198 24.07 19.48 -3.02
C THR A 198 23.34 18.57 -2.01
N GLY A 199 23.89 17.40 -1.69
CA GLY A 199 23.32 16.45 -0.74
C GLY A 199 22.26 15.50 -1.32
N GLY A 200 22.01 15.56 -2.63
CA GLY A 200 21.18 14.61 -3.36
C GLY A 200 21.89 13.28 -3.62
N TRP A 201 21.17 12.30 -4.14
CA TRP A 201 21.75 11.03 -4.60
C TRP A 201 21.73 11.00 -6.13
N ASP A 202 22.91 10.90 -6.73
CA ASP A 202 23.10 10.77 -8.16
C ASP A 202 23.31 9.30 -8.53
N MET A 203 22.53 8.81 -9.48
CA MET A 203 22.65 7.44 -10.01
C MET A 203 23.48 7.45 -11.28
N LYS A 204 24.51 6.60 -11.35
CA LYS A 204 25.34 6.38 -12.54
C LYS A 204 25.27 4.93 -12.96
N LYS A 205 25.12 4.67 -14.27
CA LYS A 205 25.25 3.31 -14.81
C LYS A 205 26.72 2.89 -14.77
N VAL A 206 26.98 1.63 -14.46
CA VAL A 206 28.32 1.05 -14.53
C VAL A 206 28.50 0.41 -15.91
N ASP A 207 29.34 1.01 -16.75
CA ASP A 207 29.56 0.50 -18.10
C ASP A 207 30.16 -0.92 -18.09
N GLY A 208 29.69 -1.77 -19.00
CA GLY A 208 30.12 -3.17 -19.10
C GLY A 208 29.51 -4.11 -18.05
N SER A 209 28.61 -3.62 -17.18
CA SER A 209 27.94 -4.42 -16.15
C SER A 209 26.58 -4.99 -16.58
N GLN A 210 26.29 -4.99 -17.88
CA GLN A 210 25.04 -5.51 -18.40
C GLN A 210 24.91 -7.00 -18.08
N GLN A 211 23.72 -7.38 -17.61
CA GLN A 211 23.43 -8.76 -17.22
C GLN A 211 22.00 -9.12 -17.63
N PHE A 212 21.85 -10.31 -18.21
CA PHE A 212 20.55 -10.91 -18.49
C PHE A 212 20.12 -11.81 -17.33
N PHE A 213 18.86 -11.66 -16.89
CA PHE A 213 18.23 -12.52 -15.89
C PHE A 213 17.03 -13.25 -16.51
N PRO A 214 17.01 -14.59 -16.54
CA PRO A 214 15.85 -15.37 -16.95
C PRO A 214 14.64 -15.10 -16.05
N ALA A 215 13.47 -14.93 -16.65
CA ALA A 215 12.22 -14.71 -15.92
C ALA A 215 11.01 -15.06 -16.79
N GLU A 216 10.15 -15.97 -16.33
CA GLU A 216 8.84 -16.24 -16.94
C GLU A 216 7.69 -15.60 -16.14
N LEU A 217 8.01 -15.00 -14.98
CA LEU A 217 7.08 -14.21 -14.18
C LEU A 217 7.82 -13.01 -13.59
N VAL A 218 7.34 -11.81 -13.89
CA VAL A 218 7.84 -10.55 -13.33
C VAL A 218 6.76 -9.91 -12.47
N LEU A 219 7.11 -9.54 -11.24
CA LEU A 219 6.21 -8.92 -10.27
C LEU A 219 6.71 -7.52 -9.92
N LEU A 220 5.94 -6.49 -10.27
CA LEU A 220 6.27 -5.09 -9.99
C LEU A 220 5.76 -4.69 -8.60
N SER A 221 6.66 -4.52 -7.64
CA SER A 221 6.41 -4.14 -6.24
C SER A 221 7.09 -2.81 -5.88
N MET A 222 6.94 -1.80 -6.74
CA MET A 222 7.63 -0.50 -6.64
C MET A 222 6.85 0.56 -5.83
N GLY A 223 5.84 0.13 -5.07
CA GLY A 223 4.97 0.98 -4.27
C GLY A 223 3.82 1.61 -5.06
N PHE A 224 3.13 2.53 -4.42
CA PHE A 224 1.91 3.18 -4.90
C PHE A 224 2.07 4.71 -4.99
N LEU A 225 1.28 5.32 -5.87
CA LEU A 225 1.33 6.74 -6.21
C LEU A 225 0.24 7.57 -5.54
N GLY A 226 -0.80 6.94 -4.98
CA GLY A 226 -1.93 7.62 -4.37
C GLY A 226 -3.24 6.85 -4.56
N PRO A 227 -4.37 7.44 -4.11
CA PRO A 227 -5.72 6.92 -4.38
C PRO A 227 -6.06 7.01 -5.87
N GLU A 228 -7.04 6.23 -6.31
CA GLU A 228 -7.56 6.30 -7.68
C GLU A 228 -8.31 7.62 -7.95
N ASP A 229 -8.04 8.23 -9.10
CA ASP A 229 -8.68 9.49 -9.50
C ASP A 229 -10.20 9.37 -9.61
N ARG A 230 -10.72 8.19 -10.04
CA ARG A 230 -12.16 7.92 -10.15
C ARG A 230 -12.91 8.11 -8.83
N VAL A 231 -12.26 7.87 -7.69
CA VAL A 231 -12.85 8.02 -6.36
C VAL A 231 -12.93 9.50 -5.97
N LEU A 232 -11.90 10.27 -6.30
CA LEU A 232 -11.75 11.64 -5.81
C LEU A 232 -12.51 12.66 -6.66
N GLY A 233 -12.67 12.38 -7.96
CA GLY A 233 -13.13 13.38 -8.92
C GLY A 233 -12.18 14.57 -9.02
N ASP A 234 -12.66 15.66 -9.62
CA ASP A 234 -11.88 16.89 -9.82
C ASP A 234 -12.01 17.89 -8.65
N GLU A 235 -12.98 17.69 -7.75
CA GLU A 235 -13.29 18.64 -6.67
C GLU A 235 -12.35 18.52 -5.46
N ILE A 236 -11.77 17.33 -5.22
CA ILE A 236 -10.90 17.08 -4.06
C ILE A 236 -9.46 17.50 -4.40
N GLU A 237 -8.94 18.48 -3.67
CA GLU A 237 -7.55 18.92 -3.83
C GLU A 237 -6.55 17.83 -3.44
N LYS A 238 -5.47 17.74 -4.22
CA LYS A 238 -4.38 16.78 -4.01
C LYS A 238 -3.09 17.50 -3.61
N ASP A 239 -2.26 16.85 -2.82
CA ASP A 239 -0.91 17.34 -2.49
C ASP A 239 0.07 17.08 -3.66
N ALA A 240 1.32 17.53 -3.51
CA ALA A 240 2.36 17.32 -4.52
C ALA A 240 2.71 15.83 -4.77
N ARG A 241 2.26 14.94 -3.89
CA ARG A 241 2.42 13.48 -3.99
C ARG A 241 1.14 12.79 -4.44
N LYS A 242 0.13 13.55 -4.88
CA LYS A 242 -1.18 13.07 -5.35
C LYS A 242 -2.06 12.43 -4.27
N ASN A 243 -1.73 12.58 -2.99
CA ASN A 243 -2.63 12.19 -1.90
C ASN A 243 -3.70 13.26 -1.68
N ILE A 244 -4.80 12.91 -1.02
CA ILE A 244 -5.84 13.88 -0.63
C ILE A 244 -5.22 14.93 0.31
N LYS A 245 -5.33 16.20 -0.09
CA LYS A 245 -4.79 17.32 0.67
C LYS A 245 -5.70 17.68 1.83
N THR A 246 -5.11 17.78 3.02
CA THR A 246 -5.77 18.26 4.23
C THR A 246 -4.81 19.20 4.98
N PRO A 247 -5.29 20.14 5.80
CA PRO A 247 -4.40 20.98 6.60
C PRO A 247 -3.51 20.15 7.57
N PRO A 248 -2.35 20.67 8.00
CA PRO A 248 -1.47 19.97 8.92
C PRO A 248 -2.19 19.57 10.22
N GLY A 249 -2.13 18.27 10.55
CA GLY A 249 -2.79 17.73 11.74
C GLY A 249 -4.32 17.67 11.68
N LYS A 250 -4.91 17.93 10.50
CA LYS A 250 -6.35 17.87 10.25
C LYS A 250 -6.71 16.78 9.24
N TYR A 251 -7.99 16.46 9.15
CA TYR A 251 -8.54 15.37 8.33
C TYR A 251 -9.67 15.82 7.39
N HIS A 252 -10.26 16.99 7.57
CA HIS A 252 -11.17 17.59 6.58
C HIS A 252 -10.43 18.00 5.30
N THR A 253 -11.12 17.85 4.16
CA THR A 253 -10.61 18.25 2.84
C THR A 253 -11.00 19.71 2.54
N ASN A 254 -10.81 20.15 1.29
CA ASN A 254 -11.31 21.44 0.80
C ASN A 254 -12.85 21.47 0.63
N VAL A 255 -13.52 20.31 0.65
CA VAL A 255 -14.97 20.20 0.50
C VAL A 255 -15.60 20.02 1.87
N GLU A 256 -16.52 20.91 2.24
CA GLU A 256 -17.22 20.83 3.52
C GLU A 256 -17.99 19.51 3.68
N GLY A 257 -17.91 18.91 4.87
CA GLY A 257 -18.52 17.61 5.19
C GLY A 257 -17.72 16.41 4.67
N VAL A 258 -16.61 16.62 3.97
CA VAL A 258 -15.76 15.53 3.45
C VAL A 258 -14.42 15.49 4.19
N PHE A 259 -14.05 14.29 4.61
CA PHE A 259 -12.84 13.99 5.38
C PHE A 259 -12.04 12.89 4.69
N ALA A 260 -10.76 12.78 5.02
CA ALA A 260 -9.89 11.72 4.51
C ALA A 260 -8.99 11.16 5.61
N ALA A 261 -8.71 9.85 5.55
CA ALA A 261 -7.84 9.19 6.53
C ALA A 261 -7.09 8.00 5.93
N GLY A 262 -5.90 7.71 6.45
CA GLY A 262 -5.11 6.56 6.04
C GLY A 262 -4.35 6.82 4.75
N ASP A 263 -4.03 5.76 4.01
CA ASP A 263 -3.06 5.83 2.90
C ASP A 263 -3.50 6.77 1.77
N CYS A 264 -4.79 6.99 1.53
CA CYS A 264 -5.26 7.95 0.52
C CYS A 264 -4.92 9.40 0.87
N ARG A 265 -4.68 9.72 2.15
CA ARG A 265 -4.30 11.04 2.66
C ARG A 265 -2.81 11.13 2.99
N ARG A 266 -2.27 10.09 3.63
CA ARG A 266 -0.89 10.04 4.12
C ARG A 266 0.12 9.61 3.04
N GLY A 267 -0.34 8.85 2.04
CA GLY A 267 0.48 7.95 1.25
C GLY A 267 0.73 6.62 1.96
N GLN A 268 1.18 5.62 1.21
CA GLN A 268 1.44 4.26 1.68
C GLN A 268 2.19 4.22 3.03
N SER A 269 1.60 3.61 4.05
CA SER A 269 2.17 3.59 5.40
C SER A 269 1.85 2.31 6.17
N LEU A 270 2.22 2.30 7.45
CA LEU A 270 1.96 1.17 8.34
C LEU A 270 0.49 1.18 8.79
N ILE A 271 -0.06 -0.02 9.05
CA ILE A 271 -1.43 -0.21 9.54
C ILE A 271 -1.73 0.64 10.79
N VAL A 272 -0.76 0.78 11.70
CA VAL A 272 -0.92 1.60 12.91
C VAL A 272 -1.19 3.08 12.61
N TRP A 273 -0.62 3.61 11.52
CA TRP A 273 -0.90 4.97 11.06
C TRP A 273 -2.32 5.06 10.50
N GLY A 274 -2.74 4.09 9.69
CA GLY A 274 -4.13 4.01 9.21
C GLY A 274 -5.15 4.02 10.35
N ILE A 275 -4.93 3.20 11.39
CA ILE A 275 -5.80 3.17 12.58
C ILE A 275 -5.77 4.51 13.32
N ASN A 276 -4.58 5.10 13.52
CA ASN A 276 -4.47 6.38 14.21
C ASN A 276 -5.19 7.50 13.45
N GLU A 277 -4.98 7.61 12.15
CA GLU A 277 -5.65 8.60 11.31
C GLU A 277 -7.17 8.39 11.26
N GLY A 278 -7.65 7.15 11.18
CA GLY A 278 -9.09 6.85 11.28
C GLY A 278 -9.69 7.33 12.60
N ARG A 279 -9.00 7.13 13.73
CA ARG A 279 -9.46 7.63 15.05
C ARG A 279 -9.48 9.14 15.14
N GLN A 280 -8.48 9.82 14.58
CA GLN A 280 -8.44 11.27 14.61
C GLN A 280 -9.45 11.90 13.63
N SER A 281 -9.67 11.28 12.47
CA SER A 281 -10.73 11.65 11.52
C SER A 281 -12.12 11.50 12.15
N ALA A 282 -12.39 10.37 12.84
CA ALA A 282 -13.65 10.18 13.57
C ALA A 282 -13.89 11.29 14.61
N ARG A 283 -12.84 11.76 15.30
CA ARG A 283 -12.95 12.91 16.22
C ARG A 283 -13.29 14.22 15.52
N GLU A 284 -12.75 14.47 14.32
CA GLU A 284 -13.12 15.66 13.54
C GLU A 284 -14.54 15.58 12.99
N VAL A 285 -14.98 14.40 12.56
CA VAL A 285 -16.37 14.16 12.14
C VAL A 285 -17.33 14.38 13.31
N ASP A 286 -17.06 13.82 14.49
CA ASP A 286 -17.85 14.02 15.72
C ASP A 286 -17.95 15.51 16.08
N LEU A 287 -16.84 16.24 16.04
CA LEU A 287 -16.83 17.70 16.22
C LEU A 287 -17.66 18.45 15.16
N TYR A 288 -17.62 18.00 13.91
CA TYR A 288 -18.35 18.63 12.82
C TYR A 288 -19.86 18.46 12.98
N LEU A 289 -20.32 17.25 13.31
CA LEU A 289 -21.73 16.92 13.47
C LEU A 289 -22.29 17.45 14.80
N GLU A 290 -21.63 17.17 15.92
CA GLU A 290 -22.13 17.41 17.27
C GLU A 290 -21.68 18.75 17.88
N LYS A 291 -20.79 19.48 17.19
CA LYS A 291 -20.13 20.71 17.67
C LYS A 291 -19.33 20.55 18.98
N SER A 292 -19.16 19.32 19.45
CA SER A 292 -18.40 18.92 20.62
C SER A 292 -17.93 17.47 20.45
N THR A 293 -16.93 17.02 21.22
CA THR A 293 -16.48 15.62 21.14
C THR A 293 -15.99 15.06 22.47
N SER A 294 -16.33 13.79 22.72
CA SER A 294 -15.77 13.02 23.83
C SER A 294 -14.71 12.00 23.40
N LEU A 295 -14.42 11.89 22.11
CA LEU A 295 -13.48 10.92 21.56
C LEU A 295 -12.03 11.24 21.97
N PRO A 296 -11.15 10.26 22.20
CA PRO A 296 -9.78 10.50 22.69
C PRO A 296 -8.85 11.10 21.63
N VAL A 297 -7.78 11.78 22.08
CA VAL A 297 -6.66 12.26 21.24
C VAL A 297 -5.43 11.36 21.38
N THR A 298 -4.50 11.42 20.41
CA THR A 298 -3.23 10.67 20.49
C THR A 298 -2.37 11.19 21.66
N GLY A 299 -2.06 10.32 22.62
CA GLY A 299 -1.00 10.53 23.62
C GLY A 299 -1.21 11.63 24.67
N GLY A 300 -2.44 12.07 24.95
CA GLY A 300 -2.67 13.19 25.88
C GLY A 300 -3.98 13.18 26.66
N ILE A 301 -4.03 14.02 27.70
CA ILE A 301 -5.24 14.36 28.45
C ILE A 301 -6.12 15.24 27.55
N VAL A 302 -7.38 14.85 27.37
CA VAL A 302 -8.35 15.61 26.56
C VAL A 302 -8.60 16.97 27.25
N LYS A 303 -8.02 18.04 26.72
CA LYS A 303 -8.38 19.40 27.12
C LYS A 303 -9.71 19.75 26.45
N ARG A 304 -10.77 19.90 27.26
CA ARG A 304 -12.09 20.31 26.81
C ARG A 304 -12.32 21.77 27.21
N THR A 305 -12.88 22.54 26.29
CA THR A 305 -13.41 23.87 26.56
C THR A 305 -14.70 23.78 27.38
N ALA A 306 -15.05 24.86 28.08
CA ALA A 306 -16.31 24.91 28.84
C ALA A 306 -17.53 24.70 27.90
N GLN A 307 -17.50 25.24 26.69
CA GLN A 307 -18.56 25.02 25.68
C GLN A 307 -18.72 23.54 25.30
N GLU A 308 -17.62 22.79 25.12
CA GLU A 308 -17.68 21.34 24.84
C GLU A 308 -18.23 20.52 26.02
N ILE A 309 -18.07 21.01 27.26
CA ILE A 309 -18.57 20.35 28.46
C ILE A 309 -20.05 20.65 28.68
N PHE A 310 -20.47 21.90 28.48
CA PHE A 310 -21.82 22.38 28.82
C PHE A 310 -22.81 22.41 27.64
N GLY A 311 -22.35 22.28 26.38
CA GLY A 311 -23.19 22.29 25.18
C GLY A 311 -24.00 21.01 24.93
N ARG A 312 -23.63 19.89 25.56
CA ARG A 312 -24.27 18.58 25.35
C ARG A 312 -25.69 18.44 25.91
N GLY A 313 -26.15 19.36 26.75
CA GLY A 313 -27.47 19.27 27.38
C GLY A 313 -28.66 19.63 26.47
N LEU A 314 -28.42 20.10 25.25
CA LEU A 314 -29.45 20.71 24.40
C LEU A 314 -29.63 20.06 23.02
N ALA A 315 -28.75 19.13 22.61
CA ALA A 315 -28.91 18.36 21.38
C ALA A 315 -29.60 17.03 21.72
N GLY A 316 -30.77 16.77 21.12
CA GLY A 316 -31.48 15.49 21.28
C GLY A 316 -30.64 14.30 20.78
N GLU A 317 -31.09 13.07 21.05
CA GLU A 317 -30.41 11.86 20.56
C GLU A 317 -30.29 11.90 19.03
N VAL A 318 -29.07 12.10 18.53
CA VAL A 318 -28.73 11.94 17.11
C VAL A 318 -28.37 10.47 16.87
N SER A 319 -29.15 9.80 16.02
CA SER A 319 -28.81 8.47 15.54
C SER A 319 -27.77 8.60 14.42
N ILE A 320 -26.54 8.17 14.67
CA ILE A 320 -25.48 8.14 13.67
C ILE A 320 -25.47 6.76 13.01
N GLN A 321 -25.84 6.70 11.72
CA GLN A 321 -25.69 5.49 10.93
C GLN A 321 -24.38 5.54 10.14
N VAL A 322 -23.48 4.60 10.40
CA VAL A 322 -22.21 4.49 9.67
C VAL A 322 -22.36 3.45 8.56
N THR A 323 -22.21 3.90 7.32
CA THR A 323 -22.16 3.02 6.14
C THR A 323 -20.74 2.99 5.59
N ALA A 324 -20.18 1.79 5.41
CA ALA A 324 -18.88 1.59 4.80
C ALA A 324 -19.05 0.89 3.44
N ALA A 325 -18.58 1.52 2.37
CA ALA A 325 -18.51 0.91 1.04
C ALA A 325 -17.09 0.41 0.77
N ALA A 326 -16.96 -0.80 0.22
CA ALA A 326 -15.68 -1.37 -0.15
C ALA A 326 -15.79 -2.22 -1.43
N ASN A 327 -14.74 -2.14 -2.26
CA ASN A 327 -14.48 -3.00 -3.41
C ASN A 327 -13.98 -4.39 -3.00
#